data_AF-A0A357BH90-F1
#
_entry.id   AF-A0A357BH90-F1
#
_cell.length_a   1.000
_cell.length_b   1.000
_cell.length_c   1.000
_cell.angle_alpha   90.00
_cell.angle_beta   90.00
_cell.angle_gamma   90.00
#
_symmetry.space_group_name_H-M   'P 1'
#
loop_
_entity.id
_entity.type
_entity.pdbx_description
1 polymer ?
#
loop_
_entity_poly.entity_id
_entity_poly.type
_entity_poly.pdbx_seq_one_letter_code
_entity_poly.pdbx_strand_id
1 'polypeptide(L)'
;MTENHKREIKYSSDDGHPWEEQDQEESMKEHQSSTKILEKRALQKVETAGQFIYGQSLTWYKEIAIWPMLILLVIELGTRVMQTNYLYLWPPKIFTWFIVGARIVLFIYLAVSAVRQYQANKMQTVTVAIIGGGVVGFLLAIFQLFWYFELWTFFNLIGQPLLFAALGALISWVVYTAVFKKSINQ
;
A
#
# COMPACT_ATOMS: atom_id res chain seq x y z
N MET A 1 -68.38 -23.22 -21.97
CA MET A 1 -67.59 -23.70 -23.12
C MET A 1 -66.22 -23.05 -23.02
N THR A 2 -65.21 -23.83 -22.65
CA THR A 2 -63.82 -23.40 -22.46
C THR A 2 -63.11 -23.40 -23.80
N GLU A 3 -62.76 -22.22 -24.32
CA GLU A 3 -61.90 -22.10 -25.50
C GLU A 3 -60.46 -22.48 -25.11
N ASN A 4 -60.03 -23.67 -25.54
CA ASN A 4 -58.63 -24.05 -25.53
C ASN A 4 -57.89 -23.20 -26.56
N HIS A 5 -57.20 -22.15 -26.10
CA HIS A 5 -56.17 -21.47 -26.88
C HIS A 5 -55.02 -22.44 -27.14
N LYS A 6 -55.07 -23.10 -28.30
CA LYS A 6 -54.01 -24.00 -28.77
C LYS A 6 -52.80 -23.13 -29.12
N ARG A 7 -51.77 -23.10 -28.27
CA ARG A 7 -50.51 -22.42 -28.59
C ARG A 7 -49.88 -23.09 -29.81
N GLU A 8 -49.65 -22.33 -30.87
CA GLU A 8 -48.89 -22.81 -32.03
C GLU A 8 -47.40 -22.83 -31.67
N ILE A 9 -46.92 -24.01 -31.28
CA ILE A 9 -45.50 -24.26 -31.09
C ILE A 9 -44.88 -24.28 -32.49
N LYS A 10 -44.10 -23.26 -32.83
CA LYS A 10 -43.27 -23.28 -34.03
C LYS A 10 -42.05 -24.14 -33.73
N TYR A 11 -41.63 -24.97 -34.69
CA TYR A 11 -40.47 -25.85 -34.55
C TYR A 11 -39.36 -25.39 -35.48
N SER A 12 -38.12 -25.44 -35.00
CA SER A 12 -36.94 -25.22 -35.84
C SER A 12 -36.87 -26.35 -36.88
N SER A 13 -36.75 -25.99 -38.16
CA SER A 13 -36.78 -26.94 -39.27
C SER A 13 -35.60 -27.90 -39.29
N ASP A 14 -34.53 -27.59 -38.53
CA ASP A 14 -33.28 -28.36 -38.58
C ASP A 14 -33.13 -29.39 -37.45
N ASP A 15 -33.72 -29.20 -36.26
CA ASP A 15 -33.45 -30.09 -35.12
C ASP A 15 -34.68 -30.55 -34.32
N GLY A 16 -35.92 -30.23 -34.75
CA GLY A 16 -37.15 -30.73 -34.10
C GLY A 16 -37.43 -30.16 -32.70
N HIS A 17 -36.61 -29.21 -32.22
CA HIS A 17 -36.83 -28.49 -30.97
C HIS A 17 -37.67 -27.22 -31.20
N PRO A 18 -38.58 -26.88 -30.26
CA PRO A 18 -39.38 -25.66 -30.36
C PRO A 18 -38.49 -24.42 -30.17
N TRP A 19 -38.64 -23.41 -31.05
CA TRP A 19 -37.80 -22.18 -31.01
C TRP A 19 -37.83 -21.50 -29.64
N GLU A 20 -38.96 -21.60 -28.92
CA GLU A 20 -39.15 -21.03 -27.60
C GLU A 20 -38.20 -21.60 -26.53
N GLU A 21 -37.85 -22.89 -26.59
CA GLU A 21 -36.90 -23.50 -25.64
C GLU A 21 -35.46 -23.09 -25.94
N GLN A 22 -35.12 -22.98 -27.22
CA GLN A 22 -33.79 -22.58 -27.67
C GLN A 22 -33.52 -21.09 -27.37
N ASP A 23 -34.50 -20.22 -27.64
CA ASP A 23 -34.44 -18.79 -27.30
C ASP A 23 -34.39 -18.56 -25.79
N GLN A 24 -35.09 -19.39 -25.00
CA GLN A 24 -35.03 -19.33 -23.54
C GLN A 24 -33.67 -19.79 -22.99
N GLU A 25 -33.08 -20.84 -23.55
CA GLU A 25 -31.74 -21.27 -23.17
C GLU A 25 -30.65 -20.28 -23.56
N GLU A 26 -30.72 -19.72 -24.77
CA GLU A 26 -29.76 -18.72 -25.24
C GLU A 26 -29.85 -17.44 -24.42
N SER A 27 -31.07 -16.95 -24.15
CA SER A 27 -31.26 -15.78 -23.29
C SER A 27 -30.84 -16.02 -21.85
N MET A 28 -31.03 -17.23 -21.29
CA MET A 28 -30.50 -17.60 -19.96
C MET A 28 -28.98 -17.67 -19.94
N LYS A 29 -28.34 -18.23 -20.98
CA LYS A 29 -26.87 -18.28 -21.12
C LYS A 29 -26.30 -16.87 -21.28
N GLU A 30 -26.96 -16.01 -22.03
CA GLU A 30 -26.58 -14.61 -22.21
C GLU A 30 -26.75 -13.80 -20.91
N HIS A 31 -27.85 -14.00 -20.17
CA HIS A 31 -28.05 -13.39 -18.84
C HIS A 31 -27.02 -13.87 -17.82
N GLN A 32 -26.69 -15.17 -17.79
CA GLN A 32 -25.64 -15.71 -16.93
C GLN A 32 -24.26 -15.17 -17.30
N SER A 33 -23.97 -14.99 -18.59
CA SER A 33 -22.71 -14.40 -19.04
C SER A 33 -22.61 -12.92 -18.64
N SER A 34 -23.71 -12.18 -18.79
CA SER A 34 -23.82 -10.76 -18.46
C SER A 34 -23.68 -10.50 -16.96
N THR A 35 -24.33 -11.33 -16.14
CA THR A 35 -24.20 -11.27 -14.67
C THR A 35 -22.80 -11.63 -14.21
N LYS A 36 -22.16 -12.66 -14.78
CA LYS A 36 -20.74 -12.98 -14.51
C LYS A 36 -19.78 -11.85 -14.93
N ILE A 37 -20.06 -11.13 -16.01
CA ILE A 37 -19.27 -9.96 -16.44
C ILE A 37 -19.46 -8.78 -15.48
N LEU A 38 -20.69 -8.54 -15.02
CA LEU A 38 -21.01 -7.51 -14.03
C LEU A 38 -20.37 -7.81 -12.67
N GLU A 39 -20.40 -9.06 -12.22
CA GLU A 39 -19.71 -9.52 -11.01
C GLU A 39 -18.19 -9.41 -11.16
N LYS A 40 -17.65 -9.83 -12.32
CA LYS A 40 -16.34 -9.47 -12.92
C LYS A 40 -15.91 -8.04 -12.57
N ARG A 41 -16.69 -7.09 -13.10
CA ARG A 41 -16.44 -5.65 -12.99
C ARG A 41 -16.66 -5.12 -11.58
N ALA A 42 -17.62 -5.65 -10.83
CA ALA A 42 -17.88 -5.26 -9.45
C ALA A 42 -16.72 -5.66 -8.53
N LEU A 43 -16.21 -6.89 -8.65
CA LEU A 43 -15.04 -7.37 -7.93
C LEU A 43 -13.78 -6.57 -8.31
N GLN A 44 -13.58 -6.31 -9.60
CA GLN A 44 -12.46 -5.49 -10.07
C GLN A 44 -12.53 -4.05 -9.52
N LYS A 45 -13.72 -3.45 -9.47
CA LYS A 45 -13.97 -2.11 -8.92
C LYS A 45 -13.76 -2.05 -7.40
N VAL A 46 -14.12 -3.11 -6.67
CA VAL A 46 -13.85 -3.26 -5.23
C VAL A 46 -12.34 -3.40 -4.98
N GLU A 47 -11.65 -4.18 -5.81
CA GLU A 47 -10.20 -4.37 -5.72
C GLU A 47 -9.42 -3.09 -6.05
N THR A 48 -9.91 -2.29 -7.02
CA THR A 48 -9.31 -0.98 -7.32
C THR A 48 -9.64 0.07 -6.26
N ALA A 49 -10.82 0.05 -5.62
CA ALA A 49 -11.19 1.06 -4.62
C ALA A 49 -10.25 1.07 -3.39
N GLY A 50 -9.70 -0.08 -2.99
CA GLY A 50 -8.69 -0.19 -1.94
C GLY A 50 -7.27 0.20 -2.37
N GLN A 51 -7.05 0.39 -3.67
CA GLN A 51 -5.73 0.66 -4.24
C GLN A 51 -5.45 2.15 -4.46
N PHE A 52 -6.33 3.10 -4.14
CA PHE A 52 -6.05 4.52 -4.36
C PHE A 52 -5.98 5.34 -3.06
N ILE A 53 -4.88 6.06 -2.85
CA ILE A 53 -4.77 7.13 -1.83
C ILE A 53 -4.77 8.48 -2.55
N TYR A 54 -5.76 9.32 -2.24
CA TYR A 54 -5.93 10.64 -2.87
C TYR A 54 -5.89 10.60 -4.42
N GLY A 55 -6.50 9.58 -5.03
CA GLY A 55 -6.59 9.46 -6.49
C GLY A 55 -5.37 8.84 -7.19
N GLN A 56 -4.37 8.33 -6.46
CA GLN A 56 -3.18 7.69 -7.03
C GLN A 56 -2.97 6.27 -6.47
N SER A 57 -2.50 5.35 -7.31
CA SER A 57 -2.48 3.91 -6.99
C SER A 57 -1.40 3.52 -5.96
N LEU A 58 -1.73 2.90 -4.82
CA LEU A 58 -0.81 2.40 -3.79
C LEU A 58 0.34 1.51 -4.32
N THR A 59 0.22 0.98 -5.53
CA THR A 59 1.29 0.25 -6.20
C THR A 59 2.59 1.04 -6.28
N TRP A 60 2.54 2.36 -6.54
CA TRP A 60 3.76 3.17 -6.56
C TRP A 60 4.42 3.26 -5.18
N TYR A 61 3.61 3.28 -4.11
CA TYR A 61 4.12 3.27 -2.75
C TYR A 61 4.85 1.95 -2.45
N LYS A 62 4.26 0.82 -2.85
CA LYS A 62 4.88 -0.51 -2.69
C LYS A 62 6.25 -0.57 -3.36
N GLU A 63 6.37 -0.01 -4.55
CA GLU A 63 7.60 -0.03 -5.35
C GLU A 63 8.71 0.87 -4.78
N ILE A 64 8.37 2.09 -4.35
CA ILE A 64 9.36 3.05 -3.86
C ILE A 64 9.69 2.84 -2.40
N ALA A 65 8.69 2.55 -1.55
CA ALA A 65 8.85 2.64 -0.11
C ALA A 65 9.47 1.38 0.50
N ILE A 66 9.20 0.20 -0.06
CA ILE A 66 9.64 -1.06 0.56
C ILE A 66 11.16 -1.17 0.59
N TRP A 67 11.83 -0.95 -0.54
CA TRP A 67 13.29 -1.17 -0.63
C TRP A 67 14.11 -0.26 0.28
N PRO A 68 13.91 1.08 0.27
CA PRO A 68 14.61 1.97 1.18
C PRO A 68 14.32 1.61 2.64
N MET A 69 13.09 1.23 2.96
CA MET A 69 12.74 0.91 4.34
C MET A 69 13.33 -0.41 4.84
N LEU A 70 13.48 -1.41 3.96
CA LEU A 70 14.25 -2.61 4.26
C LEU A 70 15.73 -2.27 4.46
N ILE A 71 16.31 -1.38 3.64
CA ILE A 71 17.70 -0.93 3.81
C ILE A 71 17.86 -0.23 5.17
N LEU A 72 16.93 0.67 5.55
CA LEU A 72 16.95 1.33 6.85
C LEU A 72 16.90 0.31 8.00
N LEU A 73 16.01 -0.68 7.88
CA LEU A 73 15.84 -1.72 8.88
C LEU A 73 17.14 -2.53 9.04
N VAL A 74 17.77 -2.96 7.94
CA VAL A 74 19.03 -3.69 7.97
C VAL A 74 20.15 -2.84 8.57
N ILE A 75 20.24 -1.55 8.24
CA ILE A 75 21.22 -0.63 8.81
C ILE A 75 21.02 -0.50 10.32
N GLU A 76 19.78 -0.29 10.79
CA GLU A 76 19.48 -0.14 12.21
C GLU A 76 19.71 -1.42 13.01
N LEU A 77 19.30 -2.57 12.48
CA LEU A 77 19.54 -3.86 13.12
C LEU A 77 21.03 -4.18 13.15
N GLY A 78 21.72 -4.04 12.01
CA GLY A 78 23.15 -4.29 11.88
C GLY A 78 23.98 -3.40 12.82
N THR A 79 23.66 -2.12 12.91
CA THR A 79 24.34 -1.20 13.85
C THR A 79 24.09 -1.56 15.30
N ARG A 80 22.86 -1.95 15.68
CA ARG A 80 22.56 -2.39 17.05
C ARG A 80 23.29 -3.68 17.41
N VAL A 81 23.31 -4.67 16.51
CA VAL A 81 24.04 -5.93 16.71
C VAL A 81 25.54 -5.69 16.83
N MET A 82 26.11 -4.83 15.97
CA MET A 82 27.53 -4.45 16.02
C MET A 82 27.88 -3.72 17.31
N GLN A 83 27.04 -2.78 17.74
CA GLN A 83 27.23 -2.05 18.99
C GLN A 83 27.20 -2.98 20.21
N THR A 84 26.27 -3.94 20.23
CA THR A 84 26.09 -4.85 21.38
C THR A 84 27.22 -5.87 21.48
N ASN A 85 27.70 -6.41 20.36
CA ASN A 85 28.64 -7.55 20.36
C ASN A 85 30.11 -7.19 20.12
N TYR A 86 30.41 -6.13 19.37
CA TYR A 86 31.76 -5.91 18.84
C TYR A 86 32.36 -4.53 19.20
N LEU A 87 31.52 -3.52 19.47
CA LEU A 87 31.95 -2.13 19.53
C LEU A 87 31.66 -1.44 20.87
N TYR A 88 31.66 -2.20 21.98
CA TYR A 88 31.46 -1.67 23.34
C TYR A 88 32.41 -0.50 23.71
N LEU A 89 33.63 -0.50 23.16
CA LEU A 89 34.66 0.52 23.44
C LEU A 89 34.50 1.81 22.64
N TRP A 90 33.65 1.84 21.61
CA TRP A 90 33.43 3.05 20.80
C TRP A 90 32.36 3.94 21.46
N PRO A 91 32.47 5.28 21.32
CA PRO A 91 31.49 6.18 21.91
C PRO A 91 30.08 5.87 21.36
N PRO A 92 29.10 5.55 22.22
CA PRO A 92 27.75 5.18 21.79
C PRO A 92 27.05 6.29 20.98
N LYS A 93 27.51 7.54 21.16
CA LYS A 93 27.03 8.70 20.40
C LYS A 93 27.26 8.57 18.89
N ILE A 94 28.40 8.02 18.44
CA ILE A 94 28.73 7.95 17.01
C ILE A 94 27.74 7.09 16.22
N PHE A 95 27.33 5.95 16.79
CA PHE A 95 26.31 5.08 16.21
C PHE A 95 24.94 5.74 16.19
N THR A 96 24.62 6.51 17.23
CA THR A 96 23.36 7.27 17.30
C THR A 96 23.31 8.32 16.19
N TRP A 97 24.37 9.10 15.99
CA TRP A 97 24.46 10.08 14.91
C TRP A 97 24.38 9.43 13.53
N PHE A 98 25.04 8.29 13.34
CA PHE A 98 24.99 7.54 12.09
C PHE A 98 23.57 7.07 11.76
N ILE A 99 22.87 6.47 12.73
CA ILE A 99 21.47 6.03 12.56
C ILE A 99 20.56 7.22 12.24
N VAL A 100 20.70 8.33 12.97
CA VAL A 100 19.92 9.55 12.72
C VAL A 100 20.20 10.09 11.31
N GLY A 101 21.46 10.13 10.88
CA GLY A 101 21.84 10.52 9.51
C GLY A 101 21.22 9.61 8.45
N ALA A 102 21.29 8.30 8.64
CA ALA A 102 20.69 7.31 7.74
C ALA A 102 19.17 7.52 7.60
N ARG A 103 18.46 7.74 8.73
CA ARG A 103 17.02 8.07 8.72
C ARG A 103 16.73 9.31 7.90
N ILE A 104 17.48 10.39 8.13
CA ILE A 104 17.27 11.67 7.43
C ILE A 104 17.44 11.50 5.94
N VAL A 105 18.56 10.91 5.50
CA VAL A 105 18.86 10.69 4.07
C VAL A 105 17.75 9.88 3.41
N LEU A 106 17.24 8.86 4.10
CA LEU A 106 16.25 7.94 3.54
C LEU A 106 14.86 8.57 3.44
N PHE A 107 14.44 9.35 4.45
CA PHE A 107 13.20 10.11 4.37
C PHE A 107 13.28 11.24 3.33
N ILE A 108 14.43 11.89 3.17
CA ILE A 108 14.65 12.83 2.06
C ILE A 108 14.52 12.12 0.72
N TYR A 109 15.16 10.96 0.55
CA TYR A 109 15.07 10.17 -0.66
C TYR A 109 13.63 9.78 -0.99
N LEU A 110 12.86 9.31 0.00
CA LEU A 110 11.45 8.97 -0.17
C LEU A 110 10.62 10.18 -0.60
N ALA A 111 10.81 11.33 0.06
CA ALA A 111 10.11 12.56 -0.27
C ALA A 111 10.44 13.06 -1.69
N VAL A 112 11.72 13.06 -2.06
CA VAL A 112 12.18 13.47 -3.40
C VAL A 112 11.67 12.52 -4.48
N SER A 113 11.73 11.21 -4.24
CA SER A 113 11.28 10.19 -5.19
C SER A 113 9.78 10.26 -5.41
N ALA A 114 8.99 10.38 -4.34
CA ALA A 114 7.54 10.55 -4.42
C ALA A 114 7.14 11.77 -5.25
N VAL A 115 7.83 12.90 -5.10
CA VAL A 115 7.51 14.12 -5.85
C VAL A 115 8.04 14.07 -7.29
N ARG A 116 9.30 13.66 -7.51
CA ARG A 116 9.92 13.71 -8.86
C ARG A 116 9.45 12.60 -9.79
N GLN A 117 9.32 11.37 -9.27
CA GLN A 117 9.03 10.21 -10.12
C GLN A 117 7.51 9.99 -10.27
N TYR A 118 6.72 10.40 -9.26
CA TYR A 118 5.29 10.09 -9.21
C TYR A 118 4.40 11.33 -9.10
N GLN A 119 4.98 12.53 -9.13
CA GLN A 119 4.25 13.81 -9.06
C GLN A 119 3.27 13.88 -7.88
N ALA A 120 3.64 13.27 -6.75
CA ALA A 120 2.78 13.23 -5.57
C ALA A 120 2.55 14.63 -4.99
N ASN A 121 1.31 14.92 -4.62
CA ASN A 121 0.93 16.14 -3.91
C ASN A 121 1.48 16.14 -2.47
N LYS A 122 1.58 17.33 -1.86
CA LYS A 122 2.08 17.51 -0.49
C LYS A 122 1.51 16.51 0.51
N MET A 123 0.19 16.34 0.51
CA MET A 123 -0.49 15.41 1.45
C MET A 123 -0.10 13.96 1.16
N GLN A 124 -0.02 13.55 -0.11
CA GLN A 124 0.39 12.20 -0.49
C GLN A 124 1.84 11.93 -0.06
N THR A 125 2.78 12.86 -0.29
CA THR A 125 4.18 12.72 0.13
C THR A 125 4.30 12.54 1.65
N VAL A 126 3.56 13.33 2.43
CA VAL A 126 3.58 13.27 3.90
C VAL A 126 2.94 11.98 4.40
N THR A 127 1.76 11.60 3.88
CA THR A 127 1.08 10.35 4.25
C THR A 127 1.94 9.12 3.96
N VAL A 128 2.63 9.11 2.82
CA VAL A 128 3.55 8.02 2.47
C VAL A 128 4.69 7.89 3.47
N ALA A 129 5.29 9.00 3.89
CA ALA A 129 6.35 8.97 4.89
C ALA A 129 5.85 8.59 6.29
N ILE A 130 4.61 8.94 6.64
CA ILE A 130 3.95 8.51 7.88
C ILE A 130 3.77 7.00 7.89
N ILE A 131 3.13 6.44 6.85
CA ILE A 131 2.89 4.99 6.75
C ILE A 131 4.22 4.25 6.74
N GLY A 132 5.19 4.77 5.99
CA GLY A 132 6.50 4.16 5.91
C GLY A 132 7.24 4.16 7.24
N GLY A 133 7.37 5.33 7.86
CA GLY A 133 7.98 5.48 9.18
C GLY A 133 7.27 4.61 10.23
N GLY A 134 5.94 4.55 10.19
CA GLY A 134 5.14 3.71 11.09
C GLY A 134 5.47 2.22 10.96
N VAL A 135 5.53 1.69 9.74
CA VAL A 135 5.87 0.27 9.50
C VAL A 135 7.28 -0.05 9.95
N VAL A 136 8.27 0.78 9.63
CA VAL A 136 9.66 0.52 10.05
C VAL A 136 9.82 0.63 11.56
N GLY A 137 9.23 1.67 12.17
CA GLY A 137 9.23 1.83 13.61
C GLY A 137 8.56 0.66 14.33
N PHE A 138 7.51 0.08 13.74
CA PHE A 138 6.85 -1.11 14.26
C PHE A 138 7.71 -2.36 14.19
N LEU A 139 8.34 -2.62 13.04
CA LEU A 139 9.25 -3.76 12.89
C LEU A 139 10.46 -3.66 13.84
N LEU A 140 10.99 -2.45 14.03
CA LEU A 140 12.07 -2.20 15.00
C LEU A 140 11.61 -2.39 16.45
N ALA A 141 10.39 -1.98 16.78
CA ALA A 141 9.85 -2.20 18.11
C ALA A 141 9.64 -3.69 18.41
N ILE A 142 9.15 -4.46 17.43
CA ILE A 142 9.05 -5.92 17.52
C ILE A 142 10.44 -6.52 17.75
N PHE A 143 11.43 -6.12 16.97
CA PHE A 143 12.80 -6.61 17.16
C PHE A 143 13.31 -6.32 18.58
N GLN A 144 13.11 -5.11 19.09
CA GLN A 144 13.56 -4.76 20.45
C GLN A 144 12.82 -5.54 21.54
N LEU A 145 11.53 -5.81 21.34
CA LEU A 145 10.75 -6.63 22.26
C LEU A 145 11.38 -8.02 22.43
N PHE A 146 11.77 -8.66 21.32
CA PHE A 146 12.44 -9.95 21.33
C PHE A 146 13.91 -9.90 21.73
N TRP A 147 14.60 -8.77 21.53
CA TRP A 147 16.03 -8.67 21.82
C TRP A 147 16.32 -8.34 23.30
N TYR A 148 15.53 -7.45 23.90
CA TYR A 148 15.76 -6.96 25.26
C TYR A 148 14.83 -7.61 26.30
N PHE A 149 13.64 -8.11 25.91
CA PHE A 149 12.69 -8.80 26.80
C PHE A 149 12.29 -8.00 28.08
N GLU A 150 12.22 -6.67 28.01
CA GLU A 150 11.84 -5.82 29.15
C GLU A 150 10.41 -5.30 29.04
N LEU A 151 9.71 -5.12 30.17
CA LEU A 151 8.33 -4.60 30.18
C LEU A 151 8.21 -3.22 29.50
N TRP A 152 9.26 -2.39 29.59
CA TRP A 152 9.30 -1.08 28.95
C TRP A 152 9.29 -1.16 27.41
N THR A 153 9.75 -2.27 26.82
CA THR A 153 9.72 -2.48 25.37
C THR A 153 8.31 -2.69 24.82
N PHE A 154 7.31 -3.01 25.66
CA PHE A 154 5.90 -3.02 25.24
C PHE A 154 5.39 -1.61 24.90
N PHE A 155 5.81 -0.59 25.65
CA PHE A 155 5.45 0.80 25.32
C PHE A 155 6.13 1.25 24.02
N ASN A 156 7.30 0.71 23.70
CA ASN A 156 7.97 0.97 22.43
C ASN A 156 7.19 0.43 21.23
N LEU A 157 6.33 -0.57 21.41
CA LEU A 157 5.47 -1.11 20.34
C LEU A 157 4.54 -0.05 19.75
N ILE A 158 4.20 0.98 20.52
CA ILE A 158 3.39 2.11 20.08
C ILE A 158 4.26 3.36 19.90
N GLY A 159 5.17 3.62 20.84
CA GLY A 159 6.00 4.83 20.85
C GLY A 159 6.93 4.94 19.65
N GLN A 160 7.61 3.86 19.26
CA GLN A 160 8.54 3.89 18.12
C GLN A 160 7.87 4.11 16.76
N PRO A 161 6.80 3.37 16.41
CA PRO A 161 6.04 3.67 15.19
C PRO A 161 5.60 5.13 15.13
N LEU A 162 5.10 5.67 16.25
CA LEU A 162 4.60 7.03 16.31
C LEU A 162 5.72 8.06 16.12
N LEU A 163 6.87 7.87 16.78
CA LEU A 163 8.03 8.73 16.63
C LEU A 163 8.58 8.72 15.20
N PHE A 164 8.68 7.55 14.58
CA PHE A 164 9.15 7.43 13.20
C PHE A 164 8.16 8.01 12.20
N ALA A 165 6.86 7.80 12.41
CA ALA A 165 5.81 8.41 11.60
C ALA A 165 5.87 9.94 11.68
N ALA A 166 6.02 10.50 12.87
CA ALA A 166 6.14 11.95 13.08
C ALA A 166 7.42 12.52 12.43
N LEU A 167 8.54 11.81 12.56
CA LEU A 167 9.82 12.21 11.97
C LEU A 167 9.76 12.15 10.43
N GLY A 168 9.19 11.09 9.87
CA GLY A 168 8.96 10.96 8.43
C GLY A 168 8.04 12.05 7.89
N ALA A 169 6.96 12.37 8.62
CA ALA A 169 6.06 13.46 8.29
C ALA A 169 6.77 14.81 8.25
N LEU A 170 7.54 15.12 9.29
CA LEU A 170 8.26 16.39 9.43
C LEU A 170 9.30 16.56 8.33
N ILE A 171 10.13 15.54 8.08
CA ILE A 171 11.16 15.60 7.04
C ILE A 171 10.51 15.76 5.66
N SER A 172 9.49 14.96 5.36
CA SER A 172 8.83 15.02 4.05
C SER A 172 8.12 16.34 3.82
N TRP A 173 7.52 16.90 4.87
CA TRP A 173 6.93 18.23 4.80
C TRP A 173 7.98 19.30 4.52
N VAL A 174 9.10 19.29 5.25
CA VAL A 174 10.21 20.24 5.06
C VAL A 174 10.82 20.11 3.67
N VAL A 175 11.06 18.90 3.19
CA VAL A 175 11.60 18.67 1.84
C VAL A 175 10.64 19.19 0.78
N TYR A 176 9.35 18.89 0.90
CA TYR A 176 8.35 19.39 -0.04
C TYR A 176 8.30 20.92 -0.08
N THR A 177 8.28 21.58 1.08
CA THR A 177 8.19 23.05 1.14
C THR A 177 9.49 23.75 0.77
N ALA A 178 10.65 23.23 1.15
CA ALA A 178 11.93 23.88 0.90
C ALA A 178 12.43 23.63 -0.53
N VAL A 179 12.27 22.41 -1.06
CA VAL A 179 12.84 22.00 -2.34
C VAL A 179 11.85 22.20 -3.50
N PHE A 180 10.58 21.84 -3.31
CA PHE A 180 9.62 21.78 -4.42
C PHE A 180 8.69 22.99 -4.50
N LYS A 181 8.20 23.51 -3.36
CA LYS A 181 7.40 24.76 -3.37
C LYS A 181 8.20 25.96 -3.90
N LYS A 182 9.51 26.00 -3.65
CA LYS A 182 10.39 27.06 -4.16
C LYS A 182 10.62 26.99 -5.67
N SER A 183 10.57 25.77 -6.25
CA SER A 183 10.72 25.52 -7.69
C SER A 183 9.47 25.86 -8.51
N ILE A 184 8.29 26.00 -7.91
CA ILE A 184 7.03 26.32 -8.60
C ILE A 184 6.81 27.84 -8.70
N ASN A 185 7.47 28.62 -7.83
CA ASN A 185 7.36 30.09 -7.78
C ASN A 185 8.57 30.81 -8.43
N GLN A 186 9.40 30.09 -9.18
CA GLN A 186 10.43 30.65 -10.07
C GLN A 186 10.01 30.40 -11.51
#